data_AF-A0A431SCB7-F1
#
_entry.id   AF-A0A431SCB7-F1
#
_cell.length_a   1.000
_cell.length_b   1.000
_cell.length_c   1.000
_cell.angle_alpha   90.00
_cell.angle_beta   90.00
_cell.angle_gamma   90.00
#
_symmetry.space_group_name_H-M   'P 1'
#
loop_
_entity.id
_entity.type
_entity.pdbx_description
1 polymer ?
#
loop_
_entity_poly.entity_id
_entity_poly.type
_entity_poly.pdbx_seq_one_letter_code
_entity_poly.pdbx_strand_id
1 'polypeptide(L)' 'MKKVIIFFNSKPGKVITVLKGVTSIREQYPNGEGINLPIMSAGFPSLTGDHEVVYVASDRELTSQGILDAARKYL' A
#
# COMPACT_ATOMS: atom_id res chain seq x y z
N MET A 1 -2.57 -11.93 9.24
CA MET A 1 -2.25 -10.49 9.08
C MET A 1 -1.75 -10.25 7.66
N LYS A 2 -1.81 -9.02 7.15
CA LYS A 2 -1.21 -8.62 5.86
C LYS A 2 -0.43 -7.31 6.04
N LYS A 3 0.71 -7.18 5.35
CA LYS A 3 1.47 -5.93 5.28
C LYS A 3 0.85 -5.03 4.20
N VAL A 4 0.69 -3.75 4.48
CA VAL A 4 0.16 -2.74 3.55
C VAL A 4 1.13 -1.58 3.45
N ILE A 5 1.50 -1.20 2.23
CA ILE A 5 2.30 -0.02 1.94
C ILE A 5 1.36 1.17 1.76
N ILE A 6 1.54 2.21 2.58
CA ILE A 6 0.71 3.42 2.55
C ILE A 6 1.49 4.55 1.89
N PHE A 7 0.93 5.11 0.82
CA PHE A 7 1.40 6.31 0.15
C PHE A 7 0.43 7.45 0.46
N PHE A 8 0.84 8.38 1.31
CA PHE A 8 -0.07 9.42 1.78
C PHE A 8 0.59 10.80 1.80
N ASN A 9 -0.13 11.81 1.34
CA ASN A 9 0.26 13.22 1.42
C ASN A 9 1.67 13.50 0.86
N SER A 10 1.97 12.94 -0.31
CA SER A 10 3.28 13.04 -0.99
C SER A 10 4.51 12.57 -0.19
N LYS A 11 4.33 11.98 1.00
CA LYS A 11 5.42 11.46 1.84
C LYS A 11 5.95 10.12 1.30
N PRO A 12 7.16 9.69 1.70
CA PRO A 12 7.63 8.34 1.41
C PRO A 12 6.66 7.28 1.93
N GLY A 13 6.61 6.13 1.25
CA GLY A 13 5.78 5.00 1.67
C GLY A 13 6.11 4.52 3.07
N LYS A 14 5.08 4.15 3.84
CA LYS A 14 5.24 3.49 5.16
C LYS A 14 4.55 2.13 5.14
N VAL A 15 5.05 1.18 5.93
CA VAL A 15 4.43 -0.15 6.03
C VAL A 15 3.77 -0.33 7.37
N ILE A 16 2.53 -0.83 7.34
CA ILE A 16 1.81 -1.26 8.53
C ILE A 16 1.34 -2.70 8.35
N THR A 17 1.07 -3.37 9.47
CA THR A 17 0.48 -4.71 9.48
C THR A 17 -0.95 -4.63 9.97
N VAL A 18 -1.89 -5.17 9.20
CA VAL A 18 -3.32 -5.18 9.53
C VAL A 18 -3.91 -6.59 9.49
N LEU A 19 -5.08 -6.77 10.09
CA LEU A 19 -5.84 -8.02 9.96
C LEU A 19 -6.31 -8.21 8.51
N LYS A 20 -6.47 -9.47 8.06
CA LYS A 20 -6.82 -9.77 6.66
C LYS A 20 -8.16 -9.13 6.24
N GLY A 21 -9.11 -9.03 7.16
CA GLY A 21 -10.43 -8.42 6.94
C GLY A 21 -10.45 -6.89 6.88
N VAL A 22 -9.34 -6.20 7.17
CA VAL A 22 -9.27 -4.74 7.03
C VAL A 22 -9.19 -4.40 5.54
N THR A 23 -10.11 -3.54 5.08
CA THR A 23 -10.24 -3.13 3.68
C THR A 23 -9.86 -1.67 3.43
N SER A 24 -9.70 -0.85 4.48
CA SER A 24 -9.29 0.55 4.37
C SER A 24 -8.42 0.99 5.55
N ILE A 25 -7.55 1.97 5.32
CA ILE A 25 -6.71 2.62 6.33
C ILE A 25 -7.15 4.07 6.49
N ARG A 26 -7.35 4.52 7.73
CA ARG A 26 -7.63 5.92 8.02
C ARG A 26 -6.32 6.68 8.19
N GLU A 27 -6.14 7.75 7.42
CA GLU A 27 -5.04 8.70 7.55
C GLU A 27 -5.61 10.11 7.78
N GLN A 28 -4.75 11.02 8.24
CA GLN A 28 -5.14 12.41 8.50
C GLN A 28 -4.13 13.36 7.88
N TYR A 29 -4.62 14.28 7.06
CA TYR A 29 -3.84 15.35 6.48
C TYR A 29 -3.39 16.35 7.56
N PRO A 30 -2.31 17.12 7.34
CA PRO A 30 -1.84 18.11 8.30
C PRO A 30 -2.87 19.20 8.65
N ASN A 31 -3.84 19.44 7.77
CA ASN A 31 -4.97 20.35 7.99
C ASN A 31 -6.06 19.77 8.93
N GLY A 32 -5.91 18.53 9.39
CA GLY A 32 -6.87 17.82 10.25
C GLY A 32 -7.93 17.00 9.50
N GLU A 33 -7.99 17.09 8.18
CA GLU A 33 -8.94 16.32 7.36
C GLU A 33 -8.58 14.84 7.35
N GLY A 34 -9.54 13.98 7.69
CA GLY A 34 -9.36 12.53 7.71
C GLY A 34 -9.84 11.90 6.41
N ILE A 35 -9.06 10.99 5.85
CA ILE A 35 -9.43 10.21 4.67
C ILE A 35 -9.31 8.72 4.95
N ASN A 36 -10.23 7.94 4.38
CA ASN A 36 -10.17 6.48 4.39
C ASN A 36 -9.59 6.01 3.05
N LEU A 37 -8.34 5.56 3.08
CA LEU A 37 -7.65 5.02 1.92
C LEU A 37 -8.06 3.56 1.71
N PRO A 38 -8.67 3.20 0.57
CA PRO A 38 -8.97 1.80 0.28
C PRO A 38 -7.66 1.01 0.11
N ILE A 39 -7.66 -0.22 0.61
CA ILE A 39 -6.55 -1.15 0.39
C ILE A 39 -6.77 -1.85 -0.94
N MET A 40 -5.85 -1.62 -1.87
CA MET A 40 -5.79 -2.27 -3.17
C MET A 40 -4.72 -3.36 -3.16
N SER A 41 -4.86 -4.35 -4.05
CA SER A 41 -3.88 -5.42 -4.25
C SER A 41 -3.26 -5.30 -5.64
N ALA A 42 -1.93 -5.20 -5.70
CA ALA A 42 -1.16 -5.30 -6.92
C ALA A 42 -0.51 -6.69 -7.00
N GLY A 43 -0.82 -7.46 -8.04
CA GLY A 43 -0.18 -8.74 -8.31
C GLY A 43 1.01 -8.54 -9.24
N PHE A 44 2.18 -9.05 -8.86
CA PHE A 44 3.36 -9.07 -9.72
C PHE A 44 3.62 -10.51 -10.18
N PRO A 45 3.73 -10.75 -11.49
CA PRO A 45 4.11 -12.07 -11.99
C PRO A 45 5.56 -12.34 -11.57
N SER A 46 5.79 -13.39 -10.78
CA SER A 46 7.15 -13.88 -10.52
C SER A 46 7.52 -14.97 -11.53
N LEU A 47 8.83 -15.09 -11.79
CA LEU A 47 9.38 -16.10 -12.71
C LEU A 47 9.23 -17.53 -12.17
N THR A 48 9.07 -17.71 -10.85
CA THR A 48 8.91 -19.01 -10.19
C THR A 48 7.46 -19.46 -10.01
N GLY A 49 6.49 -18.65 -10.46
CA GLY A 49 5.06 -18.97 -10.40
C GLY A 49 4.36 -18.59 -9.09
N ASP A 50 5.09 -18.11 -8.08
CA ASP A 50 4.49 -17.55 -6.87
C ASP A 50 4.02 -16.12 -7.16
N HIS A 51 2.70 -15.88 -7.11
CA HIS A 51 2.17 -14.53 -7.28
C HIS A 51 2.40 -13.74 -6.00
N GLU A 52 3.39 -12.84 -6.00
CA GLU A 52 3.53 -11.88 -4.91
C GLU A 52 2.43 -10.82 -5.02
N VAL A 53 1.49 -10.89 -4.07
CA VAL A 53 0.43 -9.90 -3.92
C VAL A 53 0.91 -8.84 -2.93
N VAL A 54 1.11 -7.62 -3.44
CA VAL A 54 1.44 -6.44 -2.64
C VAL A 54 0.15 -5.69 -2.32
N TYR A 55 -0.10 -5.42 -1.05
CA TYR A 55 -1.22 -4.58 -0.64
C TYR A 55 -0.76 -3.13 -0.49
N VAL A 56 -1.49 -2.20 -1.10
CA VAL A 56 -1.19 -0.77 -1.07
C VAL A 56 -2.43 0.04 -0.70
N ALA A 57 -2.23 1.18 -0.05
CA ALA A 57 -3.28 2.18 0.17
C ALA A 57 -2.70 3.55 -0.21
N SER A 58 -3.46 4.35 -0.96
CA SER A 58 -2.92 5.60 -1.52
C SER A 58 -3.97 6.68 -1.66
N ASP A 59 -3.57 7.93 -1.43
CA ASP A 59 -4.34 9.13 -1.76
C ASP A 59 -3.98 9.74 -3.12
N ARG A 60 -3.07 9.09 -3.84
CA ARG A 60 -2.59 9.48 -5.17
C ARG A 60 -2.52 8.29 -6.11
N GLU A 61 -2.43 8.58 -7.39
CA GLU A 61 -2.16 7.56 -8.40
C GLU A 61 -0.80 6.91 -8.17
N LEU A 62 -0.76 5.58 -8.30
CA LEU A 62 0.45 4.78 -8.16
C LEU A 62 0.74 4.11 -9.50
N THR A 63 2.02 4.05 -9.85
CA THR A 63 2.49 3.25 -10.99
C THR A 63 2.91 1.87 -10.51
N SER A 64 2.76 0.85 -11.35
CA SER A 64 3.19 -0.52 -11.04
C SER A 64 4.67 -0.57 -10.64
N GLN A 65 5.53 0.21 -11.30
CA GLN A 65 6.94 0.32 -10.96
C GLN A 65 7.16 0.93 -9.57
N GLY A 66 6.44 2.02 -9.24
CA GLY A 66 6.56 2.65 -7.92
C GLY A 66 6.09 1.73 -6.78
N ILE A 67 5.07 0.92 -7.02
CA ILE A 67 4.62 -0.11 -6.07
C ILE A 67 5.70 -1.20 -5.92
N LEU A 68 6.28 -1.67 -7.01
CA LEU A 68 7.32 -2.71 -6.99
C LEU A 68 8.59 -2.24 -6.28
N ASP A 69 9.03 -1.02 -6.54
CA ASP A 69 10.22 -0.43 -5.91
C ASP A 69 10.00 -0.27 -4.40
N ALA A 70 8.80 0.16 -3.99
CA ALA A 70 8.44 0.21 -2.58
C ALA A 70 8.36 -1.19 -1.96
N ALA A 71 7.76 -2.17 -2.65
CA ALA A 71 7.69 -3.54 -2.19
C ALA A 71 9.09 -4.11 -1.93
N ARG A 72 10.02 -3.98 -2.89
CA ARG A 72 11.42 -4.41 -2.74
C ARG A 72 12.15 -3.75 -1.58
N LYS A 73 11.76 -2.53 -1.21
CA LYS A 73 12.38 -1.77 -0.13
C LYS A 73 11.82 -2.14 1.25
N TYR A 74 10.54 -2.49 1.33
CA TYR A 74 9.83 -2.57 2.62
C TYR A 74 9.25 -3.94 2.97
N LEU A 75 9.16 -4.88 2.02
CA LEU A 75 8.60 -6.22 2.26
C LEU A 75 9.69 -7.27 2.43
#